data_AF-A0A6M7WVM6-F1
#
_entry.id   AF-A0A6M7WVM6-F1
#
_cell.length_a   1.000
_cell.length_b   1.000
_cell.length_c   1.000
_cell.angle_alpha   90.00
_cell.angle_beta   90.00
_cell.angle_gamma   90.00
#
_symmetry.space_group_name_H-M   'P 1'
#
loop_
_entity.id
_entity.type
_entity.pdbx_description
1 polymer ?
#
loop_
_entity_poly.entity_id
_entity_poly.type
_entity_poly.pdbx_seq_one_letter_code
_entity_poly.pdbx_strand_id
1 'polypeptide(L)'
;MSIRENLAANLRRLCKDHASVSAVCRELRINRTQFERYLQGQTVPNKATAKLICDYFRIDEAELYRDPGAPEPRAPGLPPISESLFNQMIRPPAPSIAGGTYFTYFSIPARPDLLMRSVTFVRREAELVTFRRVTGWSERRGSTWARARGNHYGVAISRLNWIYFSGVNRRQTGEPSLISVQWAPISEPVLTGKAMLLTEAGPAFVSVIMRQDMSGIRPRHAIRMAHVVRLDDPGIDQLVVSLARDGVG
;
A
#
# COMPACT_ATOMS: atom_id res chain seq x y z
N MET A 1 -28.12 25.75 16.68
CA MET A 1 -28.62 25.59 18.06
C MET A 1 -27.91 26.58 18.98
N SER A 2 -28.53 26.99 20.09
CA SER A 2 -27.86 27.82 21.10
C SER A 2 -26.74 27.04 21.80
N ILE A 3 -25.76 27.75 22.35
CA ILE A 3 -24.63 27.12 23.08
C ILE A 3 -25.08 26.24 24.25
N ARG A 4 -26.24 26.55 24.85
CA ARG A 4 -26.85 25.77 25.93
C ARG A 4 -27.46 24.47 25.43
N GLU A 5 -28.13 24.50 24.29
CA GLU A 5 -28.71 23.32 23.65
C GLU A 5 -27.61 22.37 23.15
N ASN A 6 -26.54 22.93 22.57
CA ASN A 6 -25.35 22.17 22.17
C ASN A 6 -24.73 21.43 23.36
N LEU A 7 -24.45 22.16 24.44
CA LEU A 7 -23.92 21.61 25.69
C LEU A 7 -24.81 20.47 26.21
N ALA A 8 -26.12 20.69 26.30
CA ALA A 8 -27.06 19.70 26.81
C ALA A 8 -27.08 18.43 25.95
N ALA A 9 -27.10 18.58 24.62
CA ALA A 9 -27.06 17.46 23.69
C ALA A 9 -25.75 16.67 23.79
N ASN A 10 -24.60 17.36 23.86
CA ASN A 10 -23.29 16.73 24.00
C ASN A 10 -23.16 16.02 25.35
N LEU A 11 -23.57 16.63 26.46
CA LEU A 11 -23.55 15.98 27.77
C LEU A 11 -24.42 14.72 27.80
N ARG A 12 -25.63 14.76 27.21
CA ARG A 12 -26.48 13.57 27.11
C ARG A 12 -25.81 12.47 26.29
N ARG A 13 -25.15 12.82 25.18
CA ARG A 13 -24.37 11.87 24.36
C ARG A 13 -23.27 11.23 25.19
N LEU A 14 -22.44 12.04 25.85
CA LEU A 14 -21.31 11.59 26.67
C LEU A 14 -21.75 10.69 27.82
N CYS A 15 -22.89 10.99 28.46
CA CYS A 15 -23.42 10.16 29.54
C CYS A 15 -24.01 8.80 29.08
N LYS A 16 -24.24 8.55 27.78
CA LYS A 16 -24.83 7.28 27.31
C LYS A 16 -23.93 6.08 27.56
N ASP A 17 -22.62 6.28 27.55
CA ASP A 17 -21.63 5.20 27.71
C ASP A 17 -21.35 4.89 29.19
N HIS A 18 -22.07 5.53 30.11
CA HIS A 18 -21.93 5.35 31.55
C HIS A 18 -23.17 4.70 32.18
N ALA A 19 -22.97 4.00 33.30
CA ALA A 19 -24.03 3.24 33.97
C ALA A 19 -25.24 4.09 34.41
N SER A 20 -25.01 5.35 34.82
CA SER A 20 -26.09 6.33 35.09
C SER A 20 -25.53 7.75 35.25
N VAL A 21 -26.40 8.75 35.11
CA VAL A 21 -26.07 10.16 35.42
C VAL A 21 -25.61 10.32 36.87
N SER A 22 -26.20 9.56 37.81
CA SER A 22 -25.79 9.57 39.22
C SER A 22 -24.36 9.08 39.42
N ALA A 23 -23.94 8.06 38.68
CA ALA A 23 -22.57 7.56 38.71
C ALA A 23 -21.58 8.62 38.20
N VAL A 24 -21.91 9.26 37.08
CA VAL A 24 -21.14 10.37 36.50
C VAL A 24 -21.00 11.53 37.50
N CYS A 25 -22.08 11.96 38.15
CA CYS A 25 -22.02 13.05 39.15
C CYS A 25 -21.13 12.72 40.34
N ARG A 26 -21.16 11.45 40.80
CA ARG A 26 -20.34 10.98 41.93
C ARG A 26 -18.85 11.00 41.58
N GLU A 27 -18.49 10.57 40.38
CA GLU A 27 -17.10 10.55 39.91
C GLU A 27 -16.57 11.97 39.62
N LEU A 28 -17.41 12.83 39.04
CA LEU A 28 -17.10 14.25 38.82
C LEU A 28 -17.06 15.08 40.10
N ARG A 29 -17.62 14.57 41.21
CA ARG A 29 -17.85 15.32 42.45
C ARG A 29 -18.65 16.61 42.24
N ILE A 30 -19.64 16.57 41.35
CA ILE A 30 -20.55 17.68 41.07
C ILE A 30 -21.92 17.39 41.70
N ASN A 31 -22.56 18.43 42.22
CA ASN A 31 -23.93 18.32 42.72
C ASN A 31 -24.88 17.84 41.60
N ARG A 32 -25.64 16.77 41.87
CA ARG A 32 -26.53 16.15 40.87
C ARG A 32 -27.56 17.14 40.30
N THR A 33 -28.21 17.94 41.14
CA THR A 33 -29.18 18.95 40.70
C THR A 33 -28.52 19.99 39.80
N GLN A 34 -27.27 20.37 40.09
CA GLN A 34 -26.51 21.26 39.22
C GLN A 34 -26.21 20.63 37.87
N PHE A 35 -25.79 19.36 37.84
CA PHE A 35 -25.50 18.63 36.60
C PHE A 35 -26.76 18.38 35.76
N GLU A 36 -27.90 18.10 36.39
CA GLU A 36 -29.20 17.95 35.73
C GLU A 36 -29.63 19.25 35.02
N ARG A 37 -29.36 20.42 35.61
CA ARG A 37 -29.59 21.71 34.93
C ARG A 37 -28.73 21.89 33.67
N TYR A 38 -27.51 21.33 33.64
CA TYR A 38 -26.68 21.32 32.43
C TYR A 38 -27.24 20.39 31.36
N LEU A 39 -27.66 19.17 31.75
CA LEU A 39 -28.30 18.21 30.86
C LEU A 39 -29.63 18.73 30.28
N GLN A 40 -30.29 19.65 30.95
CA GLN A 40 -31.52 20.31 30.49
C GLN A 40 -31.25 21.61 29.70
N GLY A 41 -29.99 22.07 29.62
CA GLY A 41 -29.63 23.32 28.95
C GLY A 41 -30.10 24.58 29.68
N GLN A 42 -30.47 24.48 30.96
CA GLN A 42 -30.95 25.61 31.76
C GLN A 42 -29.80 26.55 32.16
N THR A 43 -28.64 25.96 32.48
CA THR A 43 -27.44 26.70 32.90
C THR A 43 -26.21 26.16 32.15
N VAL A 44 -25.14 26.96 32.11
CA VAL A 44 -23.82 26.52 31.62
C VAL A 44 -22.85 26.35 32.80
N PRO A 45 -21.93 25.38 32.76
CA PRO A 45 -20.90 25.25 33.79
C PRO A 45 -19.97 26.46 33.75
N ASN A 46 -19.44 26.84 34.92
CA ASN A 46 -18.32 27.78 34.97
C ASN A 46 -17.04 27.09 34.43
N LYS A 47 -15.98 27.87 34.17
CA LYS A 47 -14.73 27.36 33.58
C LYS A 47 -14.11 26.19 34.36
N ALA A 48 -14.13 26.24 35.70
CA ALA A 48 -13.58 25.16 36.53
C ALA A 48 -14.39 23.87 36.40
N THR A 49 -15.72 23.98 36.43
CA THR A 49 -16.63 22.85 36.24
C THR A 49 -16.58 22.30 34.82
N ALA A 50 -16.49 23.17 33.81
CA ALA A 50 -16.34 22.76 32.41
C ALA A 50 -15.05 21.96 32.22
N LYS A 51 -13.94 22.41 32.82
CA LYS A 51 -12.67 21.67 32.81
C LYS A 51 -12.80 20.30 33.48
N LEU A 52 -13.44 20.20 34.64
CA LEU A 52 -13.67 18.90 35.31
C LEU A 52 -14.47 17.94 34.41
N ILE A 53 -15.50 18.45 33.75
CA ILE A 53 -16.31 17.67 32.80
C ILE A 53 -15.47 17.21 31.60
N CYS A 54 -14.67 18.11 31.02
CA CYS A 54 -13.78 17.80 29.90
C CYS A 54 -12.74 16.74 30.27
N ASP A 55 -12.07 16.90 31.41
CA ASP A 55 -11.04 15.97 31.90
C ASP A 55 -11.63 14.58 32.18
N TYR A 56 -12.86 14.51 32.72
CA TYR A 56 -13.56 13.26 32.98
C TYR A 56 -13.92 12.50 31.69
N PHE A 57 -14.51 13.20 30.71
CA PHE A 57 -14.89 12.60 29.44
C PHE A 57 -13.75 12.49 28.42
N ARG A 58 -12.56 13.02 28.75
CA ARG A 58 -11.37 13.08 27.89
C ARG A 58 -11.64 13.79 26.55
N ILE A 59 -12.32 14.92 26.63
CA ILE A 59 -12.64 15.77 25.47
C ILE A 59 -12.08 17.18 25.67
N ASP A 60 -11.93 17.93 24.58
CA ASP A 60 -11.61 19.35 24.66
C ASP A 60 -12.86 20.21 24.93
N GLU A 61 -12.68 21.40 25.49
CA GLU A 61 -13.78 22.34 25.75
C GLU A 61 -14.54 22.72 24.46
N ALA A 62 -13.84 22.78 23.33
CA ALA A 62 -14.46 23.01 22.02
C ALA A 62 -15.44 21.89 21.60
N GLU A 63 -15.20 20.65 22.04
CA GLU A 63 -16.12 19.53 21.80
C GLU A 63 -17.35 19.62 22.71
N LEU A 64 -17.18 20.04 23.96
CA LEU A 64 -18.27 20.18 24.93
C LEU A 64 -19.38 21.12 24.43
N TYR A 65 -19.02 22.21 23.74
CA TYR A 65 -19.96 23.23 23.25
C TYR A 65 -20.29 23.14 21.75
N ARG A 66 -19.79 22.12 21.05
CA ARG A 66 -19.96 21.94 19.60
C ARG A 66 -21.43 21.78 19.21
N ASP A 67 -21.80 22.29 18.03
CA ASP A 67 -23.09 21.94 17.42
C ASP A 67 -23.13 20.43 17.12
N PRO A 68 -24.08 19.66 17.70
CA PRO A 68 -24.17 18.22 17.49
C PRO A 68 -24.44 17.82 16.03
N GLY A 69 -24.96 18.74 15.21
CA GLY A 69 -25.16 18.55 13.78
C GLY A 69 -23.97 18.95 12.91
N ALA A 70 -22.92 19.56 13.49
CA ALA A 70 -21.70 19.87 12.75
C ALA A 70 -20.91 18.57 12.48
N PRO A 71 -20.31 18.41 11.29
CA PRO A 71 -19.40 17.31 11.01
C PRO A 71 -18.31 17.27 12.08
N GLU A 72 -17.98 16.10 12.63
CA GLU A 72 -16.87 15.99 13.57
C GLU A 72 -15.59 16.54 12.91
N PRO A 73 -14.92 17.52 13.52
CA PRO A 73 -13.55 17.83 13.16
C PRO A 73 -12.75 16.56 13.41
N ARG A 74 -12.24 15.93 12.35
CA ARG A 74 -11.17 14.94 12.49
C ARG A 74 -10.07 15.62 13.29
N ALA A 75 -9.88 15.21 14.54
CA ALA A 75 -8.60 15.45 15.21
C ALA A 75 -7.50 15.00 14.23
N PRO A 76 -6.38 15.72 14.07
CA PRO A 76 -5.24 15.20 13.34
C PRO A 76 -4.66 14.06 14.19
N GLY A 77 -5.34 12.91 14.19
CA GLY A 77 -4.70 11.65 14.50
C GLY A 77 -3.52 11.49 13.57
N LEU A 78 -2.48 10.80 14.04
CA LEU A 78 -1.44 10.33 13.14
C LEU A 78 -2.12 9.74 11.91
N PRO A 79 -1.67 10.08 10.68
CA PRO A 79 -2.23 9.45 9.49
C PRO A 79 -2.22 7.94 9.71
N PRO A 80 -3.25 7.21 9.26
CA PRO A 80 -3.28 5.76 9.36
C PRO A 80 -1.92 5.19 8.98
N ILE A 81 -1.44 4.17 9.70
CA ILE A 81 -0.12 3.57 9.43
C ILE A 81 0.05 3.28 7.93
N SER A 82 -1.02 2.89 7.23
CA SER A 82 -1.05 2.72 5.78
C SER A 82 -0.70 3.98 4.96
N GLU A 83 -1.26 5.14 5.32
CA GLU A 83 -1.00 6.41 4.64
C GLU A 83 0.41 6.93 4.95
N SER A 84 0.85 6.85 6.22
CA SER A 84 2.21 7.20 6.61
C SER A 84 3.26 6.33 5.91
N LEU A 85 3.08 5.00 5.92
CA LEU A 85 3.96 4.06 5.23
C LEU A 85 3.96 4.29 3.72
N PHE A 86 2.80 4.50 3.11
CA PHE A 86 2.70 4.79 1.68
C PHE A 86 3.49 6.06 1.33
N ASN A 87 3.25 7.16 2.05
CA ASN A 87 3.93 8.42 1.85
C ASN A 87 5.44 8.28 2.05
N GLN A 88 5.90 7.52 3.04
CA GLN A 88 7.32 7.24 3.26
C GLN A 88 7.96 6.41 2.12
N MET A 89 7.24 5.42 1.59
CA MET A 89 7.72 4.62 0.46
C MET A 89 7.92 5.47 -0.79
N ILE A 90 6.98 6.36 -1.11
CA ILE A 90 7.01 7.14 -2.35
C ILE A 90 7.84 8.43 -2.26
N ARG A 91 8.48 8.72 -1.10
CA ARG A 91 9.34 9.90 -0.97
C ARG A 91 10.41 9.94 -2.08
N PRO A 92 10.79 11.14 -2.57
CA PRO A 92 11.89 11.32 -3.49
C PRO A 92 13.19 10.61 -3.05
N PRO A 93 14.09 10.26 -3.99
CA PRO A 93 13.97 10.51 -5.43
C PRO A 93 12.95 9.57 -6.09
N ALA A 94 12.26 10.09 -7.11
CA ALA A 94 11.43 9.26 -7.97
C ALA A 94 12.30 8.25 -8.75
N PRO A 95 11.83 7.02 -8.98
CA PRO A 95 12.58 6.06 -9.79
C PRO A 95 12.95 6.59 -11.17
N SER A 96 14.21 6.36 -11.54
CA SER A 96 14.78 6.64 -12.86
C SER A 96 14.38 5.55 -13.86
N ILE A 97 13.07 5.36 -14.04
CA ILE A 97 12.48 4.42 -15.01
C ILE A 97 11.38 5.10 -15.80
N ALA A 98 11.34 4.84 -17.12
CA ALA A 98 10.30 5.35 -18.00
C ALA A 98 8.98 4.59 -17.80
N GLY A 99 7.85 5.28 -18.02
CA GLY A 99 6.57 4.58 -18.20
C GLY A 99 6.61 3.74 -19.49
N GLY A 100 5.91 2.61 -19.51
CA GLY A 100 5.88 1.73 -20.67
C GLY A 100 5.66 0.26 -20.35
N THR A 101 5.85 -0.58 -21.36
CA THR A 101 5.80 -2.04 -21.23
C THR A 101 7.21 -2.58 -21.09
N TYR A 102 7.44 -3.42 -20.11
CA TYR A 102 8.71 -4.10 -19.88
C TYR A 102 8.48 -5.61 -19.89
N PHE A 103 9.40 -6.35 -20.50
CA PHE A 103 9.53 -7.79 -20.25
C PHE A 103 10.43 -7.99 -19.05
N THR A 104 9.93 -8.74 -18.06
CA THR A 104 10.65 -9.07 -16.84
C THR A 104 10.92 -10.56 -16.83
N TYR A 105 12.18 -10.94 -16.82
CA TYR A 105 12.62 -12.33 -16.87
C TYR A 105 13.12 -12.73 -15.49
N PHE A 106 12.61 -13.85 -14.98
CA PHE A 106 13.07 -14.45 -13.73
C PHE A 106 13.80 -15.76 -14.03
N SER A 107 14.98 -15.93 -13.45
CA SER A 107 15.64 -17.24 -13.47
C SER A 107 14.81 -18.27 -12.70
N ILE A 108 14.78 -19.50 -13.18
CA ILE A 108 14.04 -20.59 -12.53
C ILE A 108 15.03 -21.46 -11.75
N PRO A 109 14.86 -21.62 -10.41
CA PRO A 109 15.72 -22.50 -9.62
C PRO A 109 15.79 -23.91 -10.20
N ALA A 110 17.00 -24.49 -10.22
CA ALA A 110 17.31 -25.79 -10.80
C ALA A 110 17.03 -25.96 -12.31
N ARG A 111 16.66 -24.90 -13.04
CA ARG A 111 16.36 -24.93 -14.48
C ARG A 111 17.05 -23.76 -15.21
N PRO A 112 18.40 -23.80 -15.34
CA PRO A 112 19.18 -22.70 -15.91
C PRO A 112 18.90 -22.47 -17.41
N ASP A 113 18.30 -23.44 -18.10
CA ASP A 113 17.93 -23.33 -19.52
C ASP A 113 16.63 -22.54 -19.75
N LEU A 114 15.91 -22.19 -18.67
CA LEU A 114 14.58 -21.59 -18.72
C LEU A 114 14.52 -20.24 -17.99
N LEU A 115 13.72 -19.32 -18.55
CA LEU A 115 13.32 -18.09 -17.90
C LEU A 115 11.80 -18.03 -17.80
N MET A 116 11.27 -17.60 -16.66
CA MET A 116 9.88 -17.17 -16.59
C MET A 116 9.80 -15.74 -17.13
N ARG A 117 9.18 -15.56 -18.31
CA ARG A 117 8.91 -14.23 -18.86
C ARG A 117 7.58 -13.71 -18.33
N SER A 118 7.63 -12.56 -17.69
CA SER A 118 6.48 -11.75 -17.30
C SER A 118 6.42 -10.48 -18.11
N VAL A 119 5.25 -9.85 -18.12
CA VAL A 119 5.08 -8.49 -18.64
C VAL A 119 4.74 -7.55 -17.51
N THR A 120 5.54 -6.49 -17.38
CA THR A 120 5.40 -5.43 -16.37
C THR A 120 5.03 -4.13 -17.07
N PHE A 121 3.82 -3.66 -16.82
CA PHE A 121 3.35 -2.35 -17.27
C PHE A 121 3.70 -1.33 -16.19
N VAL A 122 4.55 -0.37 -16.51
CA VAL A 122 4.96 0.72 -15.63
C VAL A 122 4.18 1.98 -16.01
N ARG A 123 3.49 2.57 -15.04
CA ARG A 123 2.80 3.85 -15.19
C ARG A 123 3.51 4.88 -14.32
N ARG A 124 3.96 5.95 -14.95
CA ARG A 124 4.64 7.07 -14.31
C ARG A 124 3.73 8.29 -14.28
N GLU A 125 3.47 8.79 -13.10
CA GLU A 125 2.85 10.08 -12.81
C GLU A 125 3.86 10.96 -12.08
N ALA A 126 3.56 12.25 -11.88
CA ALA A 126 4.52 13.25 -11.41
C ALA A 126 5.32 12.82 -10.16
N GLU A 127 4.68 12.20 -9.18
CA GLU A 127 5.30 11.78 -7.91
C GLU A 127 5.16 10.29 -7.61
N LEU A 128 4.54 9.52 -8.52
CA LEU A 128 4.18 8.13 -8.28
C LEU A 128 4.51 7.27 -9.49
N VAL A 129 5.28 6.21 -9.26
CA VAL A 129 5.48 5.15 -10.24
C VAL A 129 4.75 3.92 -9.75
N THR A 130 3.77 3.46 -10.53
CA THR A 130 3.03 2.22 -10.26
C THR A 130 3.33 1.18 -11.31
N PHE A 131 3.05 -0.09 -10.99
CA PHE A 131 3.14 -1.15 -11.96
C PHE A 131 2.01 -2.17 -11.84
N ARG A 132 1.77 -2.85 -12.96
CA ARG A 132 1.05 -4.11 -13.02
C ARG A 132 1.94 -5.16 -13.68
N ARG A 133 2.18 -6.29 -13.03
CA ARG A 133 2.95 -7.41 -13.60
C ARG A 133 2.11 -8.66 -13.77
N VAL A 134 2.08 -9.18 -15.00
CA VAL A 134 1.40 -10.42 -15.36
C VAL A 134 2.43 -11.53 -15.57
N THR A 135 2.24 -12.67 -14.90
CA THR A 135 3.12 -13.84 -14.95
C THR A 135 2.32 -15.10 -15.31
N GLY A 136 2.87 -15.95 -16.18
CA GLY A 136 2.32 -17.28 -16.48
C GLY A 136 0.92 -17.30 -17.11
N TRP A 137 0.46 -16.19 -17.68
CA TRP A 137 -0.91 -16.06 -18.21
C TRP A 137 -1.19 -17.01 -19.36
N SER A 138 -0.19 -17.26 -20.21
CA SER A 138 -0.30 -18.16 -21.38
C SER A 138 0.18 -19.58 -21.10
N GLU A 139 0.51 -19.92 -19.85
CA GLU A 139 0.90 -21.28 -19.51
C GLU A 139 -0.25 -22.24 -19.79
N ARG A 140 0.08 -23.34 -20.48
CA ARG A 140 -0.87 -24.41 -20.78
C ARG A 140 -1.41 -24.98 -19.48
N ARG A 141 -2.71 -25.24 -19.44
CA ARG A 141 -3.36 -25.87 -18.27
C ARG A 141 -2.74 -27.26 -18.06
N GLY A 142 -2.28 -27.54 -16.85
CA GLY A 142 -1.59 -28.80 -16.52
C GLY A 142 -0.07 -28.78 -16.71
N SER A 143 0.53 -27.70 -17.21
CA SER A 143 1.98 -27.53 -17.16
C SER A 143 2.46 -27.36 -15.72
N THR A 144 3.74 -27.69 -15.47
CA THR A 144 4.42 -27.44 -14.19
C THR A 144 4.26 -25.98 -13.72
N TRP A 145 4.18 -25.05 -14.68
CA TRP A 145 4.12 -23.60 -14.44
C TRP A 145 2.70 -23.03 -14.44
N ALA A 146 1.67 -23.85 -14.66
CA ALA A 146 0.28 -23.40 -14.67
C ALA A 146 -0.17 -22.79 -13.33
N ARG A 147 0.52 -23.13 -12.22
CA ARG A 147 0.30 -22.60 -10.88
C ARG A 147 1.03 -21.28 -10.62
N ALA A 148 2.07 -20.94 -11.38
CA ALA A 148 2.87 -19.71 -11.25
C ALA A 148 2.18 -18.47 -11.85
N ARG A 149 0.83 -18.45 -11.82
CA ARG A 149 0.02 -17.37 -12.40
C ARG A 149 -0.04 -16.17 -11.46
N GLY A 150 0.45 -15.04 -11.92
CA GLY A 150 0.52 -13.80 -11.14
C GLY A 150 -0.20 -12.65 -11.83
N ASN A 151 -0.93 -11.84 -11.06
CA ASN A 151 -1.37 -10.51 -11.47
C ASN A 151 -1.07 -9.52 -10.34
N HIS A 152 0.16 -9.02 -10.34
CA HIS A 152 0.71 -8.20 -9.28
C HIS A 152 0.45 -6.73 -9.55
N TYR A 153 0.13 -5.98 -8.50
CA TYR A 153 -0.04 -4.54 -8.54
C TYR A 153 0.76 -3.90 -7.41
N GLY A 154 1.43 -2.79 -7.69
CA GLY A 154 2.28 -2.18 -6.70
C GLY A 154 2.89 -0.85 -7.12
N VAL A 155 3.86 -0.41 -6.34
CA VAL A 155 4.64 0.81 -6.55
C VAL A 155 6.08 0.47 -6.88
N ALA A 156 6.70 1.31 -7.70
CA ALA A 156 8.15 1.34 -7.87
C ALA A 156 8.70 2.53 -7.07
N ILE A 157 9.75 2.30 -6.29
CA ILE A 157 10.42 3.32 -5.47
C ILE A 157 11.93 3.23 -5.68
N SER A 158 12.67 4.31 -5.39
CA SER A 158 14.12 4.31 -5.55
C SER A 158 14.85 4.66 -4.26
N ARG A 159 15.83 3.85 -3.87
CA ARG A 159 16.72 4.09 -2.73
C ARG A 159 18.11 3.57 -3.06
N LEU A 160 19.14 4.32 -2.71
CA LEU A 160 20.54 3.91 -2.83
C LEU A 160 20.91 3.33 -4.22
N ASN A 161 20.49 4.01 -5.31
CA ASN A 161 20.67 3.61 -6.71
C ASN A 161 19.92 2.34 -7.16
N TRP A 162 19.09 1.76 -6.30
CA TRP A 162 18.19 0.66 -6.65
C TRP A 162 16.79 1.18 -6.95
N ILE A 163 16.09 0.42 -7.78
CA ILE A 163 14.66 0.54 -8.05
C ILE A 163 13.98 -0.71 -7.49
N TYR A 164 13.07 -0.51 -6.55
CA TYR A 164 12.31 -1.56 -5.90
C TYR A 164 10.88 -1.59 -6.42
N PHE A 165 10.45 -2.72 -6.96
CA PHE A 165 9.04 -2.98 -7.27
C PHE A 165 8.44 -3.79 -6.13
N SER A 166 7.62 -3.13 -5.32
CA SER A 166 6.88 -3.75 -4.21
C SER A 166 5.41 -3.83 -4.57
N GLY A 167 4.84 -5.03 -4.58
CA GLY A 167 3.44 -5.24 -4.95
C GLY A 167 2.84 -6.50 -4.36
N VAL A 168 1.56 -6.71 -4.63
CA VAL A 168 0.78 -7.84 -4.13
C VAL A 168 0.08 -8.57 -5.27
N ASN A 169 0.05 -9.90 -5.22
CA ASN A 169 -0.67 -10.72 -6.19
C ASN A 169 -2.18 -10.68 -5.93
N ARG A 170 -2.97 -10.12 -6.86
CA ARG A 170 -4.44 -9.99 -6.72
C ARG A 170 -5.23 -11.21 -7.16
N ARG A 171 -4.59 -12.29 -7.64
CA ARG A 171 -5.34 -13.43 -8.21
C ARG A 171 -5.77 -14.49 -7.20
N GLN A 172 -5.09 -14.71 -6.07
CA GLN A 172 -5.45 -15.82 -5.18
C GLN A 172 -4.90 -15.74 -3.74
N THR A 173 -3.65 -15.30 -3.54
CA THR A 173 -2.96 -15.51 -2.26
C THR A 173 -2.57 -14.24 -1.53
N GLY A 174 -2.71 -13.06 -2.15
CA GLY A 174 -2.21 -11.81 -1.58
C GLY A 174 -0.68 -11.79 -1.41
N GLU A 175 0.02 -12.73 -2.04
CA GLU A 175 1.47 -12.90 -1.90
C GLU A 175 2.20 -11.59 -2.19
N PRO A 176 3.11 -11.17 -1.28
CA PRO A 176 3.96 -10.03 -1.54
C PRO A 176 4.97 -10.40 -2.63
N SER A 177 5.27 -9.43 -3.48
CA SER A 177 6.36 -9.53 -4.44
C SER A 177 7.29 -8.35 -4.28
N LEU A 178 8.58 -8.67 -4.22
CA LEU A 178 9.66 -7.71 -4.20
C LEU A 178 10.63 -8.03 -5.34
N ILE A 179 10.84 -7.06 -6.22
CA ILE A 179 11.97 -7.03 -7.16
C ILE A 179 12.86 -5.86 -6.77
N SER A 180 14.16 -6.08 -6.74
CA SER A 180 15.18 -5.04 -6.59
C SER A 180 16.07 -5.08 -7.83
N VAL A 181 16.08 -4.01 -8.62
CA VAL A 181 16.89 -3.90 -9.84
C VAL A 181 17.63 -2.57 -9.90
N GLN A 182 18.73 -2.55 -10.63
CA GLN A 182 19.48 -1.36 -10.99
C GLN A 182 19.82 -1.41 -12.48
N TRP A 183 20.17 -0.27 -13.07
CA TRP A 183 20.66 -0.25 -14.44
C TRP A 183 21.99 -1.01 -14.52
N ALA A 184 22.09 -1.95 -15.47
CA ALA A 184 23.32 -2.68 -15.69
C ALA A 184 24.41 -1.71 -16.18
N PRO A 185 25.69 -1.91 -15.81
CA PRO A 185 26.80 -1.04 -16.19
C PRO A 185 27.27 -1.32 -17.62
N ILE A 186 26.33 -1.35 -18.56
CA ILE A 186 26.57 -1.59 -20.00
C ILE A 186 25.85 -0.50 -20.81
N SER A 187 26.22 -0.36 -22.09
CA SER A 187 25.71 0.69 -22.97
C SER A 187 24.24 0.51 -23.36
N GLU A 188 23.74 -0.73 -23.32
CA GLU A 188 22.34 -1.02 -23.62
C GLU A 188 21.44 -0.86 -22.38
N PRO A 189 20.27 -0.18 -22.50
CA PRO A 189 19.36 0.02 -21.38
C PRO A 189 18.71 -1.30 -20.97
N VAL A 190 19.21 -1.85 -19.86
CA VAL A 190 18.67 -3.04 -19.22
C VAL A 190 18.82 -2.91 -17.70
N LEU A 191 17.80 -3.38 -16.99
CA LEU A 191 17.79 -3.45 -15.54
C LEU A 191 18.11 -4.88 -15.12
N THR A 192 18.98 -5.05 -14.13
CA THR A 192 19.31 -6.37 -13.57
C THR A 192 19.27 -6.34 -12.05
N GLY A 193 19.00 -7.48 -11.43
CA GLY A 193 18.99 -7.58 -9.97
C GLY A 193 18.36 -8.88 -9.48
N LYS A 194 17.68 -8.82 -8.34
CA LYS A 194 17.11 -10.00 -7.67
C LYS A 194 15.62 -9.81 -7.38
N ALA A 195 14.90 -10.92 -7.30
CA ALA A 195 13.53 -10.94 -6.79
C ALA A 195 13.32 -12.10 -5.83
N MET A 196 12.35 -11.92 -4.94
CA MET A 196 11.80 -13.00 -4.14
C MET A 196 10.58 -13.58 -4.86
N LEU A 197 10.61 -14.89 -5.11
CA LEU A 197 9.49 -15.67 -5.63
C LEU A 197 9.07 -16.70 -4.60
N LEU A 198 7.79 -17.01 -4.52
CA LEU A 198 7.31 -18.15 -3.75
C LEU A 198 7.42 -19.42 -4.62
N THR A 199 8.09 -20.44 -4.10
CA THR A 199 8.18 -21.77 -4.71
C THR A 199 7.48 -22.80 -3.81
N GLU A 200 7.31 -24.03 -4.28
CA GLU A 200 6.73 -25.10 -3.44
C GLU A 200 7.57 -25.38 -2.18
N ALA A 201 8.89 -25.13 -2.22
CA ALA A 201 9.79 -25.28 -1.09
C ALA A 201 9.85 -24.04 -0.17
N GLY A 202 9.12 -22.96 -0.50
CA GLY A 202 9.15 -21.68 0.19
C GLY A 202 9.74 -20.54 -0.65
N PRO A 203 10.00 -19.36 -0.03
CA PRO A 203 10.57 -18.21 -0.73
C PRO A 203 11.97 -18.51 -1.27
N ALA A 204 12.20 -18.18 -2.55
CA ALA A 204 13.50 -18.28 -3.20
C ALA A 204 13.89 -16.93 -3.79
N PHE A 205 15.19 -16.62 -3.71
CA PHE A 205 15.77 -15.46 -4.39
C PHE A 205 16.25 -15.88 -5.78
N VAL A 206 15.87 -15.13 -6.79
CA VAL A 206 16.19 -15.41 -8.20
C VAL A 206 16.75 -14.16 -8.88
N SER A 207 17.55 -14.37 -9.91
CA SER A 207 18.02 -13.27 -10.75
C SER A 207 16.89 -12.74 -11.63
N VAL A 208 16.90 -11.43 -11.85
CA VAL A 208 15.92 -10.71 -12.65
C VAL A 208 16.60 -9.86 -13.70
N ILE A 209 16.04 -9.87 -14.90
CA ILE A 209 16.39 -8.98 -16.00
C ILE A 209 15.11 -8.26 -16.44
N MET A 210 15.14 -6.94 -16.62
CA MET A 210 14.03 -6.18 -17.20
C MET A 210 14.48 -5.40 -18.43
N ARG A 211 13.75 -5.59 -19.53
CA ARG A 211 13.94 -4.89 -20.81
C ARG A 211 12.68 -4.14 -21.17
N GLN A 212 12.82 -2.88 -21.53
CA GLN A 212 11.70 -2.11 -22.06
C GLN A 212 11.38 -2.59 -23.48
N ASP A 213 10.10 -2.80 -23.77
CA ASP A 213 9.67 -2.99 -25.14
C ASP A 213 9.66 -1.64 -25.86
N MET A 214 10.56 -1.50 -26.83
CA MET A 214 10.68 -0.33 -27.70
C MET A 214 9.99 -0.53 -29.06
N SER A 215 9.49 -1.73 -29.35
CA SER A 215 8.86 -2.07 -30.62
C SER A 215 7.36 -1.75 -30.68
N GLY A 216 6.77 -1.36 -29.55
CA GLY A 216 5.37 -0.92 -29.48
C GLY A 216 4.36 -2.07 -29.48
N ILE A 217 4.69 -3.21 -28.88
CA ILE A 217 3.80 -4.38 -28.79
C ILE A 217 2.54 -3.99 -28.05
N ARG A 218 1.38 -4.24 -28.68
CA ARG A 218 0.08 -3.99 -28.06
C ARG A 218 -0.04 -4.75 -26.73
N PRO A 219 -0.56 -4.14 -25.65
CA PRO A 219 -0.62 -4.77 -24.32
C PRO A 219 -1.24 -6.18 -24.29
N ARG A 220 -2.29 -6.42 -25.09
CA ARG A 220 -2.93 -7.74 -25.20
C ARG A 220 -2.00 -8.80 -25.78
N HIS A 221 -1.12 -8.44 -26.72
CA HIS A 221 -0.13 -9.35 -27.29
C HIS A 221 1.03 -9.57 -26.32
N ALA A 222 1.50 -8.51 -25.66
CA ALA A 222 2.52 -8.63 -24.63
C ALA A 222 2.08 -9.61 -23.52
N ILE A 223 0.85 -9.50 -23.01
CA ILE A 223 0.31 -10.46 -22.03
C ILE A 223 0.39 -11.91 -22.52
N ARG A 224 0.17 -12.16 -23.82
CA ARG A 224 0.26 -13.53 -24.37
C ARG A 224 1.70 -14.06 -24.36
N MET A 225 2.69 -13.18 -24.32
CA MET A 225 4.11 -13.55 -24.21
C MET A 225 4.51 -13.88 -22.76
N ALA A 226 3.62 -13.71 -21.77
CA ALA A 226 3.91 -14.04 -20.37
C ALA A 226 3.83 -15.56 -20.10
N HIS A 227 4.90 -16.27 -20.42
CA HIS A 227 5.09 -17.70 -20.25
C HIS A 227 6.59 -18.04 -20.09
N VAL A 228 6.89 -19.27 -19.69
CA VAL A 228 8.25 -19.81 -19.63
C VAL A 228 8.83 -19.91 -21.03
N VAL A 229 10.02 -19.36 -21.20
CA VAL A 229 10.77 -19.36 -22.45
C VAL A 229 12.11 -20.08 -22.24
N ARG A 230 12.64 -20.67 -23.31
CA ARG A 230 13.95 -21.33 -23.31
C ARG A 230 15.01 -20.36 -23.79
N LEU A 231 16.22 -20.43 -23.23
CA LEU A 231 17.32 -19.55 -23.66
C LEU A 231 17.77 -19.74 -25.12
N ASP A 232 17.37 -20.85 -25.76
CA ASP A 232 17.61 -21.13 -27.18
C ASP A 232 16.48 -20.64 -28.12
N ASP A 233 15.41 -20.05 -27.57
CA ASP A 233 14.31 -19.49 -28.35
C ASP A 233 14.77 -18.25 -29.13
N PRO A 234 14.72 -18.26 -30.48
CA PRO A 234 15.15 -17.13 -31.30
C PRO A 234 14.32 -15.85 -31.09
N GLY A 235 13.15 -15.96 -30.46
CA GLY A 235 12.30 -14.83 -30.09
C GLY A 235 12.71 -14.11 -28.81
N ILE A 236 13.81 -14.50 -28.16
CA ILE A 236 14.38 -13.81 -27.00
C ILE A 236 15.50 -12.88 -27.44
N ASP A 237 15.50 -11.67 -26.87
CA ASP A 237 16.59 -10.71 -27.01
C ASP A 237 17.94 -11.33 -26.57
N GLN A 238 18.94 -11.29 -27.45
CA GLN A 238 20.26 -11.88 -27.21
C GLN A 238 20.96 -11.29 -25.98
N LEU A 239 20.71 -10.02 -25.65
CA LEU A 239 21.24 -9.41 -24.44
C LEU A 239 20.68 -10.11 -23.18
N VAL A 240 19.39 -10.47 -23.19
CA VAL A 240 18.77 -11.22 -22.09
C VAL A 240 19.39 -12.60 -21.98
N VAL A 241 19.65 -13.28 -23.10
CA VAL A 241 20.28 -14.61 -23.11
C VAL A 241 21.70 -14.54 -22.55
N SER A 242 22.51 -13.56 -22.95
CA SER A 242 23.87 -13.35 -22.42
C SER A 242 23.84 -13.13 -20.91
N LEU A 243 23.06 -12.15 -20.45
CA LEU A 243 22.96 -11.82 -19.03
C LEU A 243 22.44 -12.98 -18.17
N ALA A 244 21.52 -13.80 -18.71
CA ALA A 244 21.03 -14.98 -18.02
C ALA A 244 22.10 -16.07 -17.85
N ARG A 245 22.97 -16.25 -18.84
CA ARG A 245 24.07 -17.23 -18.82
C ARG A 245 25.23 -16.79 -17.94
N ASP A 246 25.56 -15.50 -17.98
CA ASP A 246 26.66 -14.93 -17.20
C ASP A 246 26.36 -14.92 -15.70
N GLY A 247 25.09 -15.19 -15.32
CA GLY A 247 24.65 -15.29 -13.95
C GLY A 247 24.88 -13.96 -13.25
N VAL A 248 24.03 -12.97 -13.53
CA VAL A 248 24.15 -11.67 -12.85
C VAL A 248 24.16 -11.89 -11.33
N GLY A 249 25.32 -11.60 -10.74
CA GLY A 249 25.73 -11.89 -9.36
C GLY A 249 24.68 -11.61 -8.32
#